data_AF-A0A382TQ20-F1
#
_entry.id   AF-A0A382TQ20-F1
#
_cell.length_a   1.000
_cell.length_b   1.000
_cell.length_c   1.000
_cell.angle_alpha   90.00
_cell.angle_beta   90.00
_cell.angle_gamma   90.00
#
_symmetry.space_group_name_H-M   'P 1'
#
loop_
_entity.id
_entity.type
_entity.pdbx_description
1 polymer ?
#
loop_
_entity_poly.entity_id
_entity_poly.type
_entity_poly.pdbx_seq_one_letter_code
_entity_poly.pdbx_strand_id
1 'polypeptide(L)' 'MARIKNARVAAAHEGIAELIVRMEYDNGGISEVSLDAMATAALMQSCNAGTVADLVGQ' A
#
# COMPACT_ATOMS: atom_id res chain seq x y z
N MET A 1 5.67 3.93 -15.55
CA MET A 1 5.38 2.83 -14.63
C MET A 1 5.31 3.39 -13.22
N ALA A 2 4.50 2.79 -12.34
CA ALA A 2 4.43 3.13 -10.93
C ALA A 2 4.84 1.90 -10.12
N ARG A 3 5.55 2.12 -9.01
CA ARG A 3 5.99 1.05 -8.10
C ARG A 3 5.71 1.44 -6.67
N ILE A 4 5.39 0.46 -5.85
CA ILE A 4 5.26 0.63 -4.42
C ILE A 4 6.64 0.85 -3.83
N LYS A 5 6.85 2.02 -3.23
CA LYS A 5 8.10 2.40 -2.55
C LYS A 5 8.11 2.01 -1.09
N ASN A 6 6.93 2.10 -0.46
CA ASN A 6 6.74 1.79 0.95
C ASN A 6 5.27 1.46 1.22
N ALA A 7 5.00 0.65 2.23
CA ALA A 7 3.66 0.39 2.73
C ALA A 7 3.67 0.38 4.26
N ARG A 8 2.70 1.03 4.89
CA ARG A 8 2.61 1.12 6.36
C ARG A 8 1.17 1.08 6.84
N VAL A 9 0.94 0.45 7.98
CA VAL A 9 -0.37 0.53 8.66
C VAL A 9 -0.49 1.87 9.36
N ALA A 10 -1.66 2.50 9.27
CA ALA A 10 -1.99 3.74 9.94
C ALA A 10 -3.34 3.61 10.66
N ALA A 11 -3.52 4.37 11.75
CA ALA A 11 -4.84 4.55 12.33
C ALA A 11 -5.71 5.35 11.34
N ALA A 12 -6.92 4.88 11.06
CA ALA A 12 -7.87 5.57 10.20
C ALA A 12 -9.11 6.02 10.99
N HIS A 13 -10.09 6.56 10.25
CA HIS A 13 -11.32 7.05 10.85
C HIS A 13 -12.06 5.89 11.54
N GLU A 14 -12.72 6.20 12.65
CA GLU A 14 -13.56 5.25 13.40
C GLU A 14 -12.79 4.08 14.06
N GLY A 15 -11.46 4.19 14.17
CA GLY A 15 -10.63 3.22 14.92
C GLY A 15 -10.28 1.95 14.14
N ILE A 16 -10.57 1.93 12.84
CA ILE A 16 -10.16 0.85 11.93
C ILE A 16 -8.79 1.22 11.35
N ALA A 17 -7.88 0.26 11.26
CA ALA A 17 -6.58 0.50 10.65
C ALA A 17 -6.66 0.44 9.12
N GLU A 18 -5.92 1.30 8.44
CA GLU A 18 -5.76 1.32 6.98
C GLU A 18 -4.32 1.02 6.59
N LEU A 19 -4.13 0.54 5.37
CA LEU A 19 -2.81 0.46 4.75
C LEU A 19 -2.56 1.71 3.90
N ILE A 20 -1.49 2.44 4.20
CA ILE A 20 -1.01 3.54 3.35
C ILE A 20 0.09 3.01 2.45
N VAL A 21 -0.13 3.07 1.14
CA VAL A 21 0.82 2.65 0.11
C VAL A 21 1.41 3.90 -0.57
N ARG A 22 2.73 4.05 -0.49
CA ARG A 22 3.46 5.11 -1.19
C ARG A 22 3.91 4.60 -2.54
N MET A 23 3.50 5.26 -3.61
CA MET A 23 3.90 4.94 -4.97
C MET A 23 4.92 5.94 -5.50
N GLU A 24 5.88 5.44 -6.27
CA GLU A 24 6.87 6.22 -7.01
C GLU A 24 6.67 5.97 -8.51
N TYR A 25 6.58 7.05 -9.28
CA TYR A 25 6.39 7.01 -10.74
C TYR A 25 7.71 7.31 -11.44
N ASP A 26 7.91 6.82 -12.67
CA ASP A 26 9.16 7.02 -13.42
C ASP A 26 9.54 8.49 -13.64
N ASN A 27 8.57 9.41 -13.61
CA ASN A 27 8.81 10.84 -13.70
C ASN A 27 9.24 11.48 -12.37
N GLY A 28 9.53 10.68 -11.34
CA GLY A 28 9.85 11.13 -9.99
C GLY A 28 8.62 11.55 -9.16
N GLY A 29 7.42 11.41 -9.71
CA GLY A 29 6.18 11.68 -9.00
C GLY A 29 5.98 10.73 -7.82
N ILE A 30 5.32 11.21 -6.77
CA ILE A 30 5.04 10.44 -5.56
C ILE A 30 3.57 10.62 -5.21
N SER A 31 2.88 9.52 -4.89
CA SER A 31 1.52 9.54 -4.33
C SER A 31 1.43 8.62 -3.12
N GLU A 32 0.50 8.93 -2.22
CA GLU A 32 0.09 8.02 -1.15
C GLU A 32 -1.36 7.63 -1.38
N VAL A 33 -1.66 6.34 -1.25
CA VAL A 33 -2.99 5.77 -1.41
C VAL A 33 -3.35 5.08 -0.10
N SER A 34 -4.46 5.47 0.51
CA SER A 34 -5.05 4.75 1.64
C SER A 34 -5.94 3.62 1.15
N LEU A 35 -5.78 2.45 1.73
CA LEU A 35 -6.56 1.26 1.44
C LEU A 35 -7.26 0.81 2.71
N ASP A 36 -8.57 0.61 2.62
CA ASP A 36 -9.34 -0.06 3.65
C ASP A 36 -8.94 -1.55 3.79
N ALA A 37 -9.56 -2.25 4.74
CA ALA A 37 -9.26 -3.65 5.00
C ALA A 37 -9.51 -4.57 3.77
N MET A 38 -10.55 -4.29 2.97
CA MET A 38 -10.90 -5.10 1.81
C MET A 38 -9.90 -4.88 0.68
N ALA A 39 -9.59 -3.63 0.36
CA ALA A 39 -8.60 -3.27 -0.65
C ALA A 39 -7.19 -3.73 -0.26
N THR A 40 -6.85 -3.63 1.03
CA THR A 40 -5.59 -4.17 1.57
C THR A 40 -5.47 -5.66 1.35
N ALA A 41 -6.51 -6.44 1.68
CA ALA A 41 -6.52 -7.88 1.47
C ALA A 41 -6.37 -8.25 0.00
N ALA A 42 -7.10 -7.56 -0.89
CA ALA A 42 -7.02 -7.79 -2.34
C ALA A 42 -5.63 -7.50 -2.91
N LEU A 43 -4.99 -6.40 -2.48
CA LEU A 43 -3.62 -6.06 -2.87
C LEU A 43 -2.62 -7.13 -2.39
N MET A 44 -2.66 -7.47 -1.10
CA MET A 44 -1.77 -8.48 -0.51
C MET A 44 -1.88 -9.82 -1.23
N GLN A 45 -3.09 -10.26 -1.55
CA GLN A 45 -3.33 -11.50 -2.29
C GLN A 45 -2.79 -11.41 -3.73
N SER A 46 -3.04 -10.29 -4.43
CA SER A 46 -2.58 -10.09 -5.81
C SER A 46 -1.06 -10.06 -5.93
N CYS A 47 -0.37 -9.52 -4.91
CA CYS A 47 1.08 -9.49 -4.82
C CYS A 47 1.69 -10.76 -4.19
N ASN A 48 0.86 -11.73 -3.76
CA ASN A 48 1.27 -12.90 -2.98
C ASN A 48 2.16 -12.51 -1.77
N ALA A 49 1.81 -11.41 -1.11
CA ALA A 49 2.54 -10.81 0.00
C ALA A 49 2.08 -11.40 1.35
N GLY A 50 3.02 -11.85 2.18
CA GLY A 50 2.74 -12.31 3.54
C GLY A 50 2.80 -11.17 4.57
N THR A 51 3.55 -10.13 4.24
CA THR A 51 3.77 -8.93 5.06
C THR A 51 3.72 -7.68 4.20
N VAL A 52 3.50 -6.51 4.82
CA VAL A 52 3.52 -5.23 4.11
C VAL A 52 4.87 -4.90 3.45
N ALA A 53 5.97 -5.47 3.94
CA ALA A 53 7.29 -5.29 3.36
C ALA A 53 7.41 -5.97 1.98
N ASP A 54 6.68 -7.07 1.77
CA ASP A 54 6.69 -7.82 0.50
C ASP A 54 6.01 -7.06 -0.65
N LEU A 55 5.30 -5.96 -0.35
CA LEU A 55 4.69 -5.09 -1.34
C LEU A 55 5.71 -4.16 -2.02
N VAL A 56 6.87 -3.91 -1.40
CA VAL A 56 7.85 -2.96 -1.96
C VAL A 56 8.43 -3.50 -3.26
N GLY A 57 8.33 -2.71 -4.32
CA GLY A 57 8.85 -3.02 -5.65
C GLY A 57 7.84 -3.64 -6.63
N GLN A 58 6.66 -4.05 -6.13
CA GLN A 58 5.48 -4.37 -6.95
C GLN A 58 4.99 -3.11 -7.67
#